data_AF-A0A6B3G6U7-F1
#
_entry.id   AF-A0A6B3G6U7-F1
#
_cell.length_a   1.000
_cell.length_b   1.000
_cell.length_c   1.000
_cell.angle_alpha   90.00
_cell.angle_beta   90.00
_cell.angle_gamma   90.00
#
_symmetry.space_group_name_H-M   'P 1'
#
loop_
_entity.id
_entity.type
_entity.pdbx_description
1 polymer ?
#
loop_
_entity_poly.entity_id
_entity_poly.type
_entity_poly.pdbx_seq_one_letter_code
_entity_poly.pdbx_strand_id
1 'polypeptide(L)' 'MTATPDLAPAPTAATPELFRSVFRRHAAGVAVITAAGERPVGFTATSLTSVAAEPPLISFGIGTSSSSWPVLSGAAYVGV' A
#
# COMPACT_ATOMS: atom_id res chain seq x y z
N MET A 1 22.53 -16.62 -36.22
CA MET A 1 22.09 -17.62 -35.23
C MET A 1 21.34 -16.85 -34.14
N THR A 2 20.04 -16.61 -34.35
CA THR A 2 19.18 -15.88 -33.40
C THR A 2 18.46 -16.93 -32.58
N ALA A 3 18.83 -17.07 -31.30
CA ALA A 3 18.10 -17.93 -30.39
C ALA A 3 16.75 -17.28 -30.10
N THR A 4 15.66 -17.92 -30.54
CA THR A 4 14.31 -17.60 -30.07
C THR A 4 14.28 -17.91 -28.57
N PRO A 5 14.01 -16.95 -27.68
CA PRO A 5 13.85 -17.28 -26.27
C PRO A 5 12.63 -18.20 -26.16
N ASP A 6 12.85 -19.39 -25.59
CA ASP A 6 11.78 -20.26 -25.16
C ASP A 6 10.93 -19.47 -24.16
N LEU A 7 9.72 -19.08 -24.58
CA LEU A 7 8.80 -18.31 -23.75
C LEU A 7 8.32 -19.27 -22.66
N ALA A 8 9.01 -19.24 -21.52
CA ALA A 8 8.53 -19.87 -20.30
C ALA A 8 7.03 -19.57 -20.12
N PRO A 9 6.22 -20.56 -19.68
CA PRO A 9 4.79 -20.35 -19.52
C PRO A 9 4.54 -19.07 -18.71
N ALA A 10 3.56 -18.29 -19.15
CA ALA A 10 3.22 -17.02 -18.50
C ALA A 10 3.08 -17.25 -16.98
N PRO A 11 3.74 -16.44 -16.14
CA PRO A 11 3.76 -16.68 -14.71
C PRO A 11 2.34 -16.70 -14.17
N THR A 12 1.96 -17.82 -13.55
CA THR A 12 0.66 -17.96 -12.88
C THR A 12 0.54 -16.91 -11.80
N ALA A 13 -0.56 -16.15 -11.80
CA ALA A 13 -0.84 -15.17 -10.76
C ALA A 13 -0.84 -15.84 -9.38
N ALA A 14 -0.16 -15.22 -8.41
CA ALA A 14 -0.11 -15.73 -7.05
C ALA A 14 -1.50 -15.70 -6.41
N THR A 15 -1.82 -16.73 -5.62
CA THR A 15 -3.04 -16.70 -4.80
C THR A 15 -2.91 -15.65 -3.70
N PRO A 16 -4.02 -15.04 -3.23
CA PRO A 16 -3.99 -14.09 -2.12
C PRO A 16 -3.34 -14.68 -0.86
N GLU A 17 -3.50 -15.97 -0.59
CA GLU A 17 -2.93 -16.68 0.56
C GLU A 17 -1.41 -16.76 0.46
N LEU A 18 -0.90 -17.09 -0.73
CA LEU A 18 0.53 -17.11 -1.01
C LEU A 18 1.12 -15.70 -0.89
N PHE A 19 0.48 -14.70 -1.48
CA PHE A 19 0.89 -13.31 -1.40
C PHE A 19 1.01 -12.84 0.06
N ARG A 20 -0.03 -13.06 0.87
CA ARG A 20 -0.01 -12.73 2.31
C ARG A 20 1.07 -13.49 3.06
N SER A 21 1.29 -14.76 2.73
CA SER A 21 2.33 -15.59 3.36
C SER A 21 3.74 -15.02 3.16
N VAL A 22 4.03 -14.56 1.93
CA VAL A 22 5.31 -13.94 1.59
C VAL A 22 5.46 -12.61 2.31
N PHE A 23 4.46 -11.71 2.24
CA PHE A 23 4.55 -10.38 2.84
C PHE A 23 4.58 -10.39 4.37
N ARG A 24 4.01 -11.41 5.04
CA ARG A 24 4.16 -11.57 6.50
C ARG A 24 5.60 -11.71 6.97
N ARG A 25 6.52 -12.11 6.09
CA ARG A 25 7.96 -12.23 6.39
C ARG A 25 8.76 -10.99 6.02
N HIS A 26 8.13 -10.00 5.39
CA HIS A 26 8.75 -8.72 5.05
C HIS A 26 8.55 -7.74 6.20
N ALA A 27 9.64 -7.38 6.89
CA ALA A 27 9.57 -6.40 7.97
C ALA A 27 9.19 -5.02 7.42
N ALA A 28 8.25 -4.36 8.08
CA ALA A 28 7.79 -3.02 7.73
C ALA A 28 7.60 -2.17 8.99
N GLY A 29 7.69 -0.86 8.83
CA GLY A 29 7.29 0.08 9.87
C GLY A 29 5.79 0.03 10.13
N VAL A 30 5.36 0.56 11.27
CA VAL A 30 3.95 0.73 11.64
C VAL A 30 3.69 2.21 11.85
N ALA A 31 2.71 2.76 11.13
CA ALA A 31 2.26 4.14 11.27
C ALA A 31 0.75 4.20 11.48
N VAL A 32 0.25 5.32 12.02
CA VAL A 32 -1.19 5.59 12.16
C VAL A 32 -1.53 6.76 11.27
N ILE A 33 -2.21 6.48 10.16
CA ILE A 33 -2.67 7.54 9.25
C ILE A 33 -3.96 8.11 9.81
N THR A 34 -4.03 9.43 9.94
CA THR A 34 -5.19 10.14 10.49
C THR A 34 -5.73 11.20 9.53
N ALA A 35 -7.02 11.49 9.62
CA ALA A 35 -7.63 12.61 8.91
C ALA A 35 -8.70 13.28 9.78
N ALA A 36 -8.81 14.59 9.63
CA ALA A 36 -9.86 15.37 10.26
C ALA A 36 -11.18 15.25 9.48
N GLY A 37 -12.29 15.31 10.21
CA GLY A 37 -13.66 15.34 9.71
C GLY A 37 -14.60 15.60 10.89
N GLU A 38 -15.92 15.58 10.66
CA GLU A 38 -16.92 15.71 11.74
C GLU A 38 -16.66 14.77 12.92
N ARG A 39 -16.17 13.56 12.60
CA ARG A 39 -15.53 12.66 13.56
C ARG A 39 -14.15 12.32 13.02
N PRO A 40 -13.06 12.52 13.78
CA PRO A 40 -11.72 12.18 13.33
C PRO A 40 -11.61 10.66 13.09
N VAL A 41 -10.87 10.29 12.05
CA VAL A 41 -10.61 8.88 11.70
C VAL A 41 -9.12 8.59 11.69
N GLY A 42 -8.79 7.32 11.88
CA GLY A 42 -7.45 6.83 11.56
C GLY A 42 -7.45 5.34 11.25
N PHE A 43 -6.34 4.87 10.71
CA PHE A 43 -6.09 3.45 10.51
C PHE A 43 -4.60 3.13 10.62
N THR A 44 -4.28 1.90 11.01
CA THR A 44 -2.90 1.42 11.05
C THR A 44 -2.43 1.04 9.64
N ALA A 45 -1.31 1.62 9.21
CA ALA A 45 -0.67 1.32 7.94
C ALA A 45 0.70 0.69 8.15
N THR A 46 0.92 -0.48 7.54
CA THR A 46 2.24 -1.11 7.39
C THR A 46 2.77 -0.95 5.96
N SER A 47 2.13 -0.09 5.17
CA SER A 47 2.43 0.20 3.76
C SER A 47 3.10 1.56 3.56
N LEU A 48 3.38 2.29 4.64
CA LEU A 48 4.04 3.60 4.56
C LEU A 48 5.46 3.43 3.98
N THR A 49 5.75 4.18 2.93
CA THR A 49 7.08 4.23 2.31
C THR A 49 7.45 5.65 1.93
N SER A 50 8.75 5.96 1.98
CA SER A 50 9.30 7.15 1.33
C SER A 50 9.27 6.95 -0.20
N VAL A 51 8.98 8.02 -0.94
CA VAL A 51 8.98 8.05 -2.40
C VAL A 51 10.09 8.96 -2.91
N ALA A 52 10.20 10.17 -2.36
CA ALA A 52 11.24 11.14 -2.71
C ALA A 52 11.57 12.04 -1.51
N ALA A 53 12.80 12.54 -1.49
CA ALA A 53 13.23 13.55 -0.51
C ALA A 53 13.00 14.98 -1.03
N GLU A 54 13.10 15.19 -2.34
CA GLU A 54 12.89 16.49 -3.00
C GLU A 54 12.05 16.30 -4.29
N PRO A 55 10.80 16.80 -4.33
CA PRO A 55 10.03 17.27 -3.18
C PRO A 55 9.78 16.12 -2.18
N PRO A 56 9.53 16.41 -0.89
CA PRO A 56 9.28 15.37 0.11
C PRO A 56 7.97 14.64 -0.19
N LEU A 57 8.04 13.36 -0.54
CA LEU A 57 6.91 12.52 -0.91
C LEU A 57 6.93 11.19 -0.16
N ILE A 58 5.75 10.75 0.26
CA ILE A 58 5.49 9.44 0.85
C ILE A 58 4.31 8.78 0.13
N SER A 59 4.17 7.47 0.31
CA SER A 59 3.01 6.70 -0.15
C SER A 59 2.55 5.75 0.94
N PHE A 60 1.24 5.48 0.96
CA PHE A 60 0.61 4.44 1.75
C PHE A 60 -0.64 3.91 1.01
N GLY A 61 -1.05 2.69 1.34
CA GLY A 61 -2.26 2.08 0.78
C GLY A 61 -3.40 2.00 1.79
N ILE A 62 -4.62 2.31 1.34
CA ILE A 62 -5.87 2.11 2.09
C ILE A 62 -6.86 1.30 1.24
N GLY A 63 -7.53 0.33 1.86
CA GLY A 63 -8.63 -0.39 1.22
C GLY A 63 -9.88 0.48 1.14
N THR A 64 -10.56 0.49 -0.01
CA THR A 64 -11.80 1.25 -0.21
C THR A 64 -12.97 0.76 0.66
N SER A 65 -12.88 -0.45 1.21
CA SER A 65 -13.80 -1.00 2.20
C SER A 65 -13.51 -0.57 3.65
N SER A 66 -12.43 0.17 3.90
CA SER A 66 -12.10 0.70 5.23
C SER A 66 -13.16 1.70 5.71
N SER A 67 -13.55 1.62 6.98
CA SER A 67 -14.44 2.62 7.58
C SER A 67 -13.86 4.04 7.60
N SER A 68 -12.52 4.17 7.51
CA SER A 68 -11.84 5.46 7.42
C SER A 68 -11.80 6.02 5.98
N TRP A 69 -12.03 5.20 4.96
CA TRP A 69 -11.93 5.60 3.54
C TRP A 69 -12.87 6.75 3.14
N PRO A 70 -14.17 6.78 3.55
CA PRO A 70 -15.07 7.88 3.18
C PRO A 70 -14.58 9.26 3.64
N VAL A 71 -13.92 9.33 4.81
CA VAL A 71 -13.36 10.59 5.32
C VAL A 71 -12.01 10.89 4.68
N LEU A 72 -11.11 9.89 4.58
CA LEU A 72 -9.77 10.06 3.99
C LEU A 72 -9.81 10.46 2.52
N SER A 73 -10.73 9.91 1.72
CA SER A 73 -10.81 10.18 0.27
C SER A 73 -11.15 11.64 -0.08
N GLY A 74 -11.77 12.38 0.85
CA GLY A 74 -12.07 13.80 0.71
C GLY A 74 -11.14 14.72 1.51
N ALA A 75 -10.17 14.19 2.24
CA ALA A 75 -9.32 14.99 3.12
C ALA A 75 -8.23 15.73 2.31
N ALA A 76 -8.11 17.04 2.55
CA ALA A 76 -7.02 17.84 1.97
C ALA A 76 -5.64 17.53 2.60
N TYR A 77 -5.65 17.06 3.86
CA TYR A 77 -4.46 16.74 4.63
C TYR A 77 -4.65 15.44 5.39
N VAL A 78 -3.54 14.74 5.59
CA VAL A 78 -3.45 13.55 6.44
C VAL A 78 -2.31 13.71 7.44
N GLY A 79 -2.47 13.15 8.63
CA GLY A 79 -1.39 12.96 9.60
C GLY A 79 -0.81 11.56 9.47
N VAL A 80 0.49 11.43 9.74
CA VAL A 80 1.24 10.15 9.82
C VAL A 80 1.83 9.98 11.20
#